data_AF-A0A7S2SUW3-F1
#
_entry.id   AF-A0A7S2SUW3-F1
#
_cell.length_a   1.000
_cell.length_b   1.000
_cell.length_c   1.000
_cell.angle_alpha   90.00
_cell.angle_beta   90.00
_cell.angle_gamma   90.00
#
_symmetry.space_group_name_H-M   'P 1'
#
loop_
_entity.id
_entity.type
_entity.pdbx_description
1 polymer ?
#
loop_
_entity_poly.entity_id
_entity_poly.type
_entity_poly.pdbx_seq_one_letter_code
_entity_poly.pdbx_strand_id
1 'polypeptide(L)'
;PEYIPGHIPDPDYVRIFDTTLRDGEQSPGATLTSSEKLEIARNLAKLGVDVIEAGFPIASPDDFIAVKQIADIVGNEVFEDGYVPVIAGLSRANEKDIARAWDA
;
A
#
# COMPACT_ATOMS: atom_id res chain seq x y z
N PRO A 1 -15.14 -2.11 -9.49
CA PRO A 1 -15.52 -3.49 -9.88
C PRO A 1 -15.12 -4.46 -8.76
N GLU A 2 -15.64 -5.69 -8.75
CA GLU A 2 -15.15 -6.71 -7.81
C GLU A 2 -13.64 -6.94 -8.02
N TYR A 3 -12.86 -6.94 -6.94
CA TYR A 3 -11.42 -7.15 -7.01
C TYR A 3 -11.10 -8.65 -7.15
N ILE A 4 -10.54 -9.03 -8.29
CA ILE A 4 -10.08 -10.39 -8.57
C ILE A 4 -8.60 -10.31 -8.97
N PRO A 5 -7.67 -10.87 -8.17
CA PRO A 5 -6.27 -10.98 -8.56
C PRO A 5 -6.11 -11.70 -9.90
N GLY A 6 -5.32 -11.14 -10.82
CA GLY A 6 -5.07 -11.74 -12.14
C GLY A 6 -6.21 -11.58 -13.16
N HIS A 7 -7.30 -10.87 -12.84
CA HIS A 7 -8.41 -10.62 -13.76
C HIS A 7 -8.84 -9.15 -13.71
N ILE A 8 -9.03 -8.53 -14.89
CA ILE A 8 -9.64 -7.21 -15.04
C ILE A 8 -10.93 -7.41 -15.85
N PRO A 9 -12.12 -7.12 -15.27
CA PRO A 9 -13.39 -7.46 -15.89
C PRO A 9 -13.75 -6.58 -17.09
N ASP A 10 -13.30 -5.33 -17.07
CA ASP A 10 -13.48 -4.36 -18.15
C ASP A 10 -12.14 -4.19 -18.90
N PRO A 11 -12.04 -4.52 -20.20
CA PRO A 11 -10.80 -4.41 -20.96
C PRO A 11 -10.27 -2.98 -21.07
N ASP A 12 -11.11 -1.96 -20.87
CA ASP A 12 -10.69 -0.56 -20.91
C ASP A 12 -10.22 -0.05 -19.53
N TYR A 13 -10.37 -0.86 -18.47
CA TYR A 13 -9.97 -0.49 -17.13
C TYR A 13 -8.47 -0.70 -16.90
N VAL A 14 -7.78 0.36 -16.48
CA VAL A 14 -6.36 0.32 -16.10
C VAL A 14 -6.25 0.48 -14.60
N ARG A 15 -5.73 -0.55 -13.90
CA ARG A 15 -5.43 -0.45 -12.48
C ARG A 15 -4.24 0.47 -12.24
N ILE A 16 -4.39 1.42 -11.34
CA ILE A 16 -3.34 2.32 -10.89
C ILE A 16 -2.68 1.74 -9.65
N PHE A 17 -1.39 1.43 -9.78
CA PHE A 17 -0.54 0.97 -8.68
C PHE A 17 0.38 2.12 -8.29
N ASP A 18 0.11 2.75 -7.15
CA ASP A 18 0.89 3.88 -6.65
C ASP A 18 2.02 3.42 -5.72
N THR A 19 3.24 3.86 -5.98
CA THR A 19 4.45 3.53 -5.21
C THR A 19 5.04 4.72 -4.46
N THR A 20 4.27 5.79 -4.25
CA THR A 20 4.73 7.02 -3.60
C THR A 20 5.31 6.74 -2.21
N LEU A 21 4.69 5.82 -1.45
CA LEU A 21 5.08 5.49 -0.07
C LEU A 21 6.26 4.52 0.04
N ARG A 22 6.80 4.02 -1.09
CA ARG A 22 7.90 3.04 -1.12
C ARG A 22 9.04 3.43 -2.05
N ASP A 23 8.77 3.68 -3.33
CA ASP A 23 9.79 4.16 -4.27
C ASP A 23 9.88 5.69 -4.24
N GLY A 24 8.76 6.38 -4.09
CA GLY A 24 8.73 7.84 -3.96
C GLY A 24 9.57 8.33 -2.77
N GLU A 25 9.43 7.68 -1.60
CA GLU A 25 10.18 8.02 -0.38
C GLU A 25 11.71 7.82 -0.47
N GLN A 26 12.20 7.06 -1.47
CA GLN A 26 13.64 6.88 -1.70
C GLN A 26 14.28 8.09 -2.38
N SER A 27 13.48 9.06 -2.79
CA SER A 27 13.97 10.33 -3.33
C SER A 27 14.71 11.12 -2.24
N PRO A 28 15.86 11.75 -2.56
CA PRO A 28 16.59 12.57 -1.60
C PRO A 28 15.70 13.66 -0.97
N GLY A 29 15.59 13.65 0.36
CA GLY A 29 14.79 14.62 1.11
C GLY A 29 13.29 14.30 1.22
N ALA A 30 12.84 13.14 0.73
CA ALA A 30 11.45 12.70 0.79
C ALA A 30 11.18 11.61 1.86
N THR A 31 12.03 11.51 2.88
CA THR A 31 11.87 10.53 3.96
C THR A 31 10.60 10.84 4.75
N LEU A 32 9.72 9.85 4.88
CA LEU A 32 8.43 9.98 5.56
C LEU A 32 8.47 9.23 6.89
N THR A 33 7.89 9.86 7.92
CA THR A 33 7.53 9.18 9.16
C THR A 33 6.33 8.26 8.96
N SER A 34 6.16 7.26 9.84
CA SER A 34 4.95 6.42 9.85
C SER A 34 3.63 7.21 9.86
N SER A 35 3.57 8.34 10.58
CA SER A 35 2.40 9.23 10.58
C SER A 35 2.16 9.91 9.24
N GLU A 36 3.20 10.42 8.58
CA GLU A 36 3.08 11.06 7.26
C GLU A 36 2.69 10.03 6.19
N LYS A 37 3.24 8.81 6.26
CA LYS A 37 2.84 7.70 5.39
C LYS A 37 1.34 7.40 5.53
N LEU A 38 0.83 7.33 6.75
CA LEU A 38 -0.59 7.08 6.99
C LEU A 38 -1.47 8.22 6.44
N GLU A 39 -1.07 9.48 6.61
CA GLU A 39 -1.81 10.62 6.06
C GLU A 39 -1.84 10.59 4.53
N ILE A 40 -0.70 10.34 3.89
CA ILE A 40 -0.61 10.21 2.43
C ILE A 40 -1.42 9.01 1.94
N ALA A 41 -1.35 7.86 2.62
CA ALA A 41 -2.14 6.67 2.27
C ALA A 41 -3.65 6.96 2.26
N ARG A 42 -4.15 7.75 3.21
CA ARG A 42 -5.55 8.20 3.21
C ARG A 42 -5.89 9.09 2.02
N ASN A 43 -4.96 9.96 1.62
CA ASN A 43 -5.16 10.82 0.46
C ASN A 43 -5.10 10.03 -0.85
N LEU A 44 -4.23 9.02 -0.95
CA LEU A 44 -4.19 8.09 -2.07
C LEU A 44 -5.50 7.28 -2.16
N ALA A 45 -6.01 6.81 -1.02
CA ALA A 45 -7.31 6.13 -0.98
C ALA A 45 -8.43 7.05 -1.50
N LYS A 46 -8.50 8.30 -1.03
CA LYS A 46 -9.47 9.30 -1.52
C LYS A 46 -9.30 9.66 -2.99
N LEU A 47 -8.06 9.60 -3.51
CA LEU A 47 -7.78 9.80 -4.93
C LEU A 47 -8.33 8.66 -5.80
N GLY A 48 -8.58 7.48 -5.21
CA GLY A 48 -9.16 6.32 -5.89
C GLY A 48 -8.13 5.42 -6.57
N VAL A 49 -6.88 5.36 -6.07
CA VAL A 49 -5.88 4.44 -6.62
C VAL A 49 -6.22 2.99 -6.28
N ASP A 50 -6.08 2.06 -7.24
CA ASP A 50 -6.45 0.67 -7.02
C ASP A 50 -5.56 -0.05 -6.00
N VAL A 51 -4.26 0.27 -6.02
CA VAL A 51 -3.25 -0.38 -5.17
C VAL A 51 -2.30 0.67 -4.62
N ILE A 52 -2.03 0.58 -3.32
CA ILE A 52 -1.05 1.41 -2.60
C ILE A 52 0.10 0.50 -2.15
N GLU A 53 1.31 0.69 -2.69
CA GLU A 53 2.52 0.07 -2.15
C GLU A 53 2.99 0.88 -0.92
N ALA A 54 2.63 0.40 0.26
CA ALA A 54 2.74 1.14 1.51
C ALA A 54 4.16 1.20 2.10
N GLY A 55 5.10 0.39 1.59
CA GLY A 55 6.49 0.40 2.06
C GLY A 55 7.18 -0.95 1.92
N PHE A 56 8.32 -1.08 2.62
CA PHE A 56 9.13 -2.31 2.68
C PHE A 56 9.25 -2.81 4.14
N PRO A 57 8.36 -3.70 4.61
CA PRO A 57 8.23 -4.05 6.04
C PRO A 57 9.49 -4.59 6.75
N ILE A 58 10.44 -5.18 6.01
CA ILE A 58 11.69 -5.69 6.60
C ILE A 58 12.76 -4.59 6.75
N ALA A 59 12.60 -3.44 6.09
CA ALA A 59 13.62 -2.40 6.04
C ALA A 59 13.90 -1.81 7.42
N SER A 60 12.85 -1.58 8.21
CA SER A 60 12.96 -1.06 9.57
C SER A 60 11.73 -1.44 10.43
N PRO A 61 11.82 -1.33 11.77
CA PRO A 61 10.64 -1.44 12.63
C PRO A 61 9.58 -0.37 12.35
N ASP A 62 9.98 0.84 11.96
CA ASP A 62 9.04 1.93 11.65
C ASP A 62 8.29 1.64 10.33
N ASP A 63 8.97 1.12 9.31
CA ASP A 63 8.32 0.67 8.06
C ASP A 63 7.31 -0.45 8.31
N PHE A 64 7.66 -1.42 9.15
CA PHE A 64 6.73 -2.47 9.54
C PHE A 64 5.47 -1.90 10.20
N ILE A 65 5.64 -0.98 11.15
CA ILE A 65 4.52 -0.35 11.86
C ILE A 65 3.68 0.48 10.88
N ALA A 66 4.31 1.25 10.00
CA ALA A 66 3.63 2.07 9.01
C ALA A 66 2.77 1.21 8.07
N VAL A 67 3.34 0.16 7.47
CA VAL A 67 2.59 -0.74 6.56
C VAL A 67 1.45 -1.42 7.30
N LYS A 68 1.70 -1.95 8.50
CA LYS A 68 0.67 -2.56 9.35
C LYS A 68 -0.48 -1.61 9.66
N GLN A 69 -0.17 -0.38 10.08
CA GLN A 69 -1.19 0.63 10.39
C GLN A 69 -2.00 1.03 9.15
N ILE A 70 -1.35 1.16 7.99
CA ILE A 70 -2.04 1.45 6.73
C ILE A 70 -2.97 0.29 6.35
N ALA A 71 -2.51 -0.96 6.48
CA ALA A 71 -3.33 -2.14 6.25
C ALA A 71 -4.54 -2.21 7.19
N ASP A 72 -4.31 -2.04 8.50
CA ASP A 72 -5.35 -2.12 9.53
C ASP A 72 -6.39 -1.01 9.39
N ILE A 73 -5.99 0.19 8.97
CA ILE A 73 -6.87 1.36 8.97
C ILE A 73 -7.39 1.69 7.57
N VAL A 74 -6.50 1.91 6.60
CA VAL A 74 -6.88 2.31 5.23
C VAL A 74 -7.36 1.11 4.43
N GLY A 75 -6.69 -0.04 4.57
CA GLY A 75 -7.07 -1.30 3.90
C GLY A 75 -8.39 -1.92 4.37
N ASN A 76 -8.96 -1.43 5.48
CA ASN A 76 -10.27 -1.86 5.99
C ASN A 76 -11.34 -0.76 5.92
N GLU A 77 -11.01 0.42 5.38
CA GLU A 77 -11.96 1.52 5.22
C GLU A 77 -12.74 1.33 3.91
N VAL A 78 -14.02 0.97 4.03
CA VAL A 78 -14.94 0.81 2.89
C VAL A 78 -15.61 2.15 2.57
N PHE A 79 -15.36 2.67 1.37
CA PHE A 79 -15.97 3.91 0.89
C PHE A 79 -17.43 3.68 0.46
N GLU A 80 -18.19 4.76 0.29
CA GLU A 80 -19.64 4.72 0.02
C GLU A 80 -20.02 3.90 -1.24
N ASP A 81 -19.15 3.88 -2.23
CA ASP A 81 -19.29 3.12 -3.48
C ASP A 81 -18.75 1.68 -3.41
N GLY A 82 -18.32 1.25 -2.21
CA GLY A 82 -17.74 -0.07 -1.96
C GLY A 82 -16.25 -0.17 -2.31
N TYR A 83 -15.60 0.94 -2.68
CA TYR A 83 -14.16 0.96 -2.93
C TYR A 83 -13.36 0.73 -1.65
N VAL A 84 -12.29 -0.06 -1.79
CA VAL A 84 -11.24 -0.28 -0.80
C VAL A 84 -9.93 -0.45 -1.59
N PRO A 85 -8.86 0.30 -1.28
CA PRO A 85 -7.58 0.11 -1.96
C PRO A 85 -6.93 -1.21 -1.54
N VAL A 86 -6.25 -1.88 -2.47
CA VAL A 86 -5.36 -2.98 -2.11
C VAL A 86 -4.11 -2.40 -1.46
N ILE A 87 -3.75 -2.92 -0.29
CA ILE A 87 -2.50 -2.56 0.38
C ILE A 87 -1.43 -3.59 0.02
N ALA A 88 -0.32 -3.12 -0.55
CA ALA A 88 0.82 -3.94 -0.94
C ALA A 88 2.06 -3.60 -0.09
N GLY A 89 2.81 -4.61 0.33
CA GLY A 89 4.11 -4.48 0.97
C GLY A 89 5.20 -5.15 0.14
N LEU A 90 6.31 -4.45 -0.10
CA LEU A 90 7.43 -5.01 -0.85
C LEU A 90 8.15 -6.11 -0.05
N SER A 91 8.63 -7.14 -0.73
CA SER A 91 9.59 -8.11 -0.18
C SER A 91 10.66 -8.46 -1.21
N ARG A 92 11.88 -8.76 -0.76
CA ARG A 92 12.81 -9.53 -1.61
C ARG A 92 12.39 -10.99 -1.63
N ALA A 93 12.84 -11.75 -2.61
CA ALA A 93 12.54 -13.17 -2.77
C ALA A 93 13.30 -14.06 -1.75
N ASN A 94 13.03 -13.89 -0.46
CA ASN A 94 13.52 -14.75 0.61
C ASN A 94 12.47 -14.88 1.72
N GLU A 95 12.52 -15.98 2.48
CA GLU A 95 11.49 -16.33 3.47
C GLU A 95 11.29 -15.27 4.55
N LYS A 96 12.36 -14.63 5.02
CA LYS A 96 12.28 -13.65 6.11
C LYS A 96 11.56 -12.38 5.68
N ASP A 97 11.90 -11.88 4.50
CA ASP A 97 11.27 -10.71 3.92
C ASP A 97 9.78 -10.98 3.63
N ILE A 98 9.46 -12.14 3.05
CA ILE A 98 8.08 -12.54 2.72
C ILE A 98 7.26 -12.69 4.01
N ALA A 99 7.78 -13.39 5.02
CA ALA A 99 7.10 -13.55 6.30
C ALA A 99 6.86 -12.19 6.97
N ARG A 100 7.85 -11.28 6.91
CA ARG A 100 7.69 -9.95 7.49
C ARG A 100 6.66 -9.10 6.76
N ALA A 101 6.55 -9.22 5.45
CA ALA A 101 5.52 -8.56 4.67
C ALA A 101 4.13 -9.14 4.94
N TRP A 102 4.03 -10.44 5.18
CA TRP A 102 2.79 -11.10 5.59
C TRP A 102 2.31 -10.70 7.00
N ASP A 103 3.25 -10.52 7.95
CA ASP A 103 2.94 -10.17 9.34
C ASP A 103 2.53 -8.69 9.54
N ALA A 104 2.84 -7.84 8.56
CA ALA A 104 2.55 -6.42 8.58
C ALA A 104 1.04 -6.22 8.37
#